data_AF-A0A961U244-F1
#
_entry.id   AF-A0A961U244-F1
#
_cell.length_a   1.000
_cell.length_b   1.000
_cell.length_c   1.000
_cell.angle_alpha   90.00
_cell.angle_beta   90.00
_cell.angle_gamma   90.00
#
_symmetry.space_group_name_H-M   'P 1'
#
loop_
_entity.id
_entity.type
_entity.pdbx_description
1 polymer ?
#
loop_
_entity_poly.entity_id
_entity_poly.type
_entity_poly.pdbx_seq_one_letter_code
_entity_poly.pdbx_strand_id
1 'polypeptide(L)'
;MISAVPNYDGAEDIAKAWSSGMAPDPEADKKINDLFEKWSKGADAHGHTDFYGLQALAVREMIEGGDLFGLKRPRKAVKDLPIRLQVELFEADRRAYPAGR
;
A
#
# COMPACT_ATOMS: atom_id res chain seq x y z
N MET A 1 -11.29 -8.61 -9.06
CA MET A 1 -12.17 -7.51 -8.63
C MET A 1 -11.50 -6.82 -7.45
N ILE A 2 -10.72 -5.75 -7.70
CA ILE A 2 -10.01 -5.02 -6.64
C ILE A 2 -11.07 -4.21 -5.90
N SER A 3 -11.44 -4.66 -4.70
CA SER A 3 -12.35 -3.95 -3.80
C SER A 3 -11.82 -2.55 -3.53
N ALA A 4 -12.68 -1.54 -3.78
CA ALA A 4 -12.41 -0.14 -3.53
C ALA A 4 -11.87 0.05 -2.10
N VAL A 5 -10.77 0.78 -1.96
CA VAL A 5 -10.18 1.15 -0.68
C VAL A 5 -11.22 1.98 0.08
N PRO A 6 -11.87 1.46 1.16
CA PRO A 6 -13.11 2.03 1.69
C PRO A 6 -12.96 3.36 2.45
N ASN A 7 -11.84 4.06 2.27
CA ASN A 7 -11.37 5.07 3.22
C ASN A 7 -10.55 6.20 2.56
N TYR A 8 -10.66 6.36 1.24
CA TYR A 8 -10.07 7.45 0.44
C TYR A 8 -11.19 8.28 -0.21
N ASP A 9 -11.31 9.55 0.16
CA ASP A 9 -12.36 10.46 -0.34
C ASP A 9 -12.29 10.74 -1.85
N GLY A 10 -11.19 10.36 -2.53
CA GLY A 10 -11.03 10.47 -3.99
C GLY A 10 -11.31 9.17 -4.75
N ALA A 11 -12.04 8.21 -4.15
CA ALA A 11 -12.38 6.95 -4.83
C ALA A 11 -13.19 7.16 -6.12
N GLU A 12 -14.01 8.22 -6.16
CA GLU A 12 -14.76 8.62 -7.35
C GLU A 12 -13.84 9.12 -8.47
N ASP A 13 -12.79 9.88 -8.13
CA ASP A 13 -11.80 10.39 -9.10
C ASP A 13 -11.07 9.23 -9.80
N ILE A 14 -10.71 8.20 -9.04
CA ILE A 14 -10.05 6.98 -9.55
C ILE A 14 -11.01 6.19 -10.46
N ALA A 15 -12.26 6.02 -10.04
CA ALA A 15 -13.28 5.33 -10.84
C ALA A 15 -13.57 6.07 -12.16
N LYS A 16 -13.59 7.40 -12.12
CA LYS A 16 -13.80 8.25 -13.29
C LYS A 16 -12.61 8.14 -14.27
N ALA A 17 -11.37 8.18 -13.77
CA ALA A 17 -10.16 7.97 -14.59
C ALA A 17 -10.12 6.58 -15.25
N TRP A 18 -10.56 5.53 -14.56
CA TRP A 18 -10.66 4.17 -15.12
C TRP A 18 -11.75 4.04 -16.19
N SER A 19 -12.86 4.77 -16.05
CA SER A 19 -13.98 4.75 -17.00
C SER A 19 -13.78 5.61 -18.26
N SER A 20 -12.93 6.65 -18.20
CA SER A 20 -12.75 7.62 -19.29
C SER A 20 -11.72 7.21 -20.36
N GLY A 21 -11.12 6.02 -20.24
CA GLY A 21 -10.11 5.55 -21.21
C GLY A 21 -8.73 6.15 -20.98
N MET A 22 -8.38 6.51 -19.73
CA MET A 22 -7.05 7.03 -19.38
C MET A 22 -6.70 8.36 -20.05
N ALA A 23 -7.68 9.26 -20.24
CA ALA A 23 -7.33 10.65 -20.55
C ALA A 23 -6.60 11.23 -19.32
N PRO A 24 -5.32 11.66 -19.44
CA PRO A 24 -4.57 12.16 -18.30
C PRO A 24 -5.20 13.45 -17.80
N ASP A 25 -5.53 13.49 -16.51
CA ASP A 25 -5.90 14.69 -15.79
C ASP A 25 -4.68 15.13 -14.98
N PRO A 26 -3.94 16.17 -15.44
CA PRO A 26 -2.67 16.56 -14.81
C PRO A 26 -2.82 16.93 -13.33
N GLU A 27 -3.96 17.48 -12.93
CA GLU A 27 -4.20 17.88 -11.54
C GLU A 27 -4.48 16.67 -10.65
N ALA A 28 -5.30 15.72 -11.13
CA ALA A 28 -5.52 14.47 -10.43
C ALA A 28 -4.24 13.63 -10.33
N ASP A 29 -3.46 13.53 -11.41
CA ASP A 29 -2.19 12.80 -11.45
C ASP A 29 -1.19 13.38 -10.45
N LYS A 30 -1.05 14.71 -10.41
CA LYS A 30 -0.20 15.40 -9.44
C LYS A 30 -0.62 15.09 -8.00
N LYS A 31 -1.92 15.18 -7.70
CA LYS A 31 -2.46 14.88 -6.36
C LYS A 31 -2.20 13.43 -5.96
N ILE A 32 -2.37 12.48 -6.88
CA ILE A 32 -2.11 11.05 -6.65
C ILE A 32 -0.62 10.82 -6.40
N ASN A 33 0.26 11.42 -7.20
CA ASN A 33 1.70 11.31 -7.03
C ASN A 33 2.17 11.89 -5.69
N ASP A 34 1.68 13.08 -5.31
CA ASP A 34 2.00 13.71 -4.02
C ASP A 34 1.54 12.85 -2.83
N LEU A 35 0.38 12.22 -2.95
CA LEU A 35 -0.14 11.30 -1.93
C LEU A 35 0.71 10.03 -1.85
N PHE A 36 1.09 9.47 -3.00
CA PHE A 36 1.95 8.30 -3.07
C PHE A 36 3.33 8.58 -2.48
N GLU A 37 3.96 9.71 -2.79
CA GLU A 37 5.28 10.06 -2.26
C GLU A 37 5.28 10.24 -0.74
N LYS A 38 4.21 10.81 -0.18
CA LYS A 38 4.06 10.93 1.27
C LYS A 38 3.83 9.57 1.91
N TRP A 39 2.97 8.76 1.29
CA TRP A 39 2.66 7.43 1.80
C TRP A 39 3.85 6.47 1.72
N SER A 40 4.63 6.51 0.63
CA SER A 40 5.71 5.58 0.39
C SER A 40 6.72 5.57 1.54
N LYS A 41 7.01 6.73 2.12
CA LYS A 41 7.92 6.92 3.27
C LYS A 41 7.43 6.24 4.54
N GLY A 42 6.12 6.02 4.69
CA GLY A 42 5.50 5.39 5.86
C GLY A 42 4.77 4.08 5.55
N ALA A 43 5.05 3.48 4.38
CA ALA A 43 4.33 2.32 3.87
C ALA A 43 4.58 1.05 4.71
N ASP A 44 5.76 0.91 5.30
CA ASP A 44 6.11 -0.22 6.16
C ASP A 44 5.43 -0.13 7.53
N ALA A 45 4.72 -1.18 7.92
CA ALA A 45 4.09 -1.30 9.23
C ALA A 45 5.11 -1.31 10.38
N HIS A 46 6.34 -1.77 10.14
CA HIS A 46 7.42 -1.78 11.13
C HIS A 46 8.27 -0.49 11.10
N GLY A 47 8.12 0.33 10.07
CA GLY A 47 8.86 1.59 9.93
C GLY A 47 10.36 1.42 9.71
N HIS A 48 10.81 0.26 9.22
CA HIS A 48 12.21 -0.01 8.91
C HIS A 48 12.59 0.51 7.53
N THR A 49 11.63 0.60 6.61
CA THR A 49 11.86 1.00 5.23
C THR A 49 10.68 1.77 4.63
N ASP A 50 10.90 2.34 3.44
CA ASP A 50 9.84 2.85 2.58
C ASP A 50 9.25 1.75 1.66
N PHE A 51 8.28 2.14 0.83
CA PHE A 51 7.64 1.25 -0.14
C PHE A 51 8.62 0.57 -1.09
N TYR A 52 9.70 1.24 -1.51
CA TYR A 52 10.66 0.66 -2.45
C TYR A 52 11.55 -0.36 -1.76
N GLY A 53 11.95 -0.13 -0.51
CA GLY A 53 12.65 -1.17 0.24
C GLY A 53 11.72 -2.34 0.63
N LEU A 54 10.42 -2.13 0.82
CA LEU A 54 9.46 -3.24 0.89
C LEU A 54 9.45 -4.07 -0.40
N GLN A 55 9.51 -3.43 -1.58
CA GLN A 55 9.62 -4.15 -2.86
C GLN A 55 10.93 -4.94 -2.94
N ALA A 56 12.05 -4.33 -2.55
CA ALA A 56 13.35 -5.01 -2.54
C ALA A 56 13.35 -6.22 -1.61
N LEU A 57 12.79 -6.09 -0.41
CA LEU A 57 12.61 -7.20 0.54
C LEU A 57 11.72 -8.28 -0.05
N ALA A 58 10.57 -7.93 -0.62
CA ALA A 58 9.69 -8.91 -1.23
C ALA A 58 10.38 -9.70 -2.36
N VAL A 59 11.12 -9.03 -3.25
CA VAL A 59 11.87 -9.72 -4.31
C VAL A 59 12.97 -10.61 -3.73
N ARG A 60 13.68 -10.15 -2.70
CA ARG A 60 14.72 -10.92 -2.04
C ARG A 60 14.16 -12.20 -1.41
N GLU A 61 13.06 -12.12 -0.67
CA GLU A 61 12.40 -13.28 -0.07
C GLU A 61 11.87 -14.24 -1.15
N MET A 62 11.31 -13.74 -2.26
CA MET A 62 10.92 -14.61 -3.39
C MET A 62 12.10 -15.38 -3.99
N ILE A 63 13.31 -14.81 -3.99
CA ILE A 63 14.51 -15.45 -4.53
C ILE A 63 15.09 -16.46 -3.52
N GLU A 64 15.14 -16.08 -2.24
CA GLU A 64 15.79 -16.85 -1.17
C GLU A 64 14.86 -17.93 -0.59
N GLY A 65 13.64 -17.56 -0.22
CA GLY A 65 12.63 -18.41 0.43
C GLY A 65 11.60 -18.99 -0.53
N GLY A 66 11.40 -18.39 -1.71
CA GLY A 66 10.43 -18.84 -2.70
C GLY A 66 9.00 -18.35 -2.46
N ASP A 67 8.70 -17.87 -1.25
CA ASP A 67 7.42 -17.31 -0.88
C ASP A 67 7.53 -16.16 0.13
N LEU A 68 6.49 -15.35 0.19
CA LEU A 68 6.24 -14.35 1.23
C LEU A 68 4.76 -13.98 1.25
N PHE A 69 4.31 -13.43 2.37
CA PHE A 69 2.98 -12.84 2.48
C PHE A 69 3.07 -11.35 2.78
N GLY A 70 2.25 -10.57 2.06
CA GLY A 70 2.01 -9.17 2.35
C GLY A 70 0.63 -8.95 2.95
N LEU A 71 0.57 -8.38 4.16
CA LEU A 71 -0.69 -7.99 4.79
C LEU A 71 -0.97 -6.50 4.61
N LYS A 72 -2.24 -6.22 4.37
CA LYS A 72 -2.79 -4.87 4.48
C LYS A 72 -3.06 -4.59 5.96
N ARG A 73 -2.29 -3.68 6.56
CA ARG A 73 -2.47 -3.20 7.94
C ARG A 73 -3.16 -1.83 7.93
N PRO A 74 -4.47 -1.75 8.24
CA PRO A 74 -5.11 -0.46 8.43
C PRO A 74 -4.62 0.19 9.73
N ARG A 75 -4.33 1.49 9.68
CA ARG A 75 -3.99 2.33 10.84
C ARG A 75 -4.89 3.57 10.92
N LYS A 76 -4.85 4.25 12.06
CA LYS A 76 -5.50 5.57 12.20
C LYS A 76 -4.80 6.60 11.30
N ALA A 77 -5.57 7.51 10.73
CA ALA A 77 -5.01 8.63 9.98
C ALA A 77 -4.24 9.54 10.95
N VAL A 78 -3.07 10.02 10.53
CA VAL A 78 -2.34 11.07 11.22
C VAL A 78 -1.96 12.14 10.21
N LYS A 79 -1.69 13.34 10.70
CA LYS A 79 -1.42 14.53 9.88
C LYS A 79 -0.42 14.29 8.74
N ASP A 80 0.65 13.54 9.02
CA ASP A 80 1.75 13.36 8.08
C ASP A 80 1.64 12.10 7.21
N LEU A 81 0.63 11.26 7.44
CA LEU A 81 0.37 10.05 6.65
C LEU A 81 -1.15 9.91 6.40
N PRO A 82 -1.68 10.62 5.38
CA PRO A 82 -3.11 10.68 5.12
C PRO A 82 -3.67 9.32 4.64
N ILE A 83 -2.84 8.55 3.93
CA ILE A 83 -3.19 7.18 3.53
C ILE A 83 -3.02 6.27 4.76
N ARG A 84 -4.13 5.67 5.18
CA ARG A 84 -4.25 4.81 6.37
C ARG A 84 -3.75 3.38 6.19
N LEU A 85 -3.22 3.06 5.02
CA LEU A 85 -2.77 1.71 4.71
C LEU A 85 -1.28 1.58 5.04
N GLN A 86 -0.89 0.49 5.66
CA GLN A 86 0.49 0.02 5.73
C GLN A 86 0.57 -1.41 5.22
N VAL A 87 1.79 -1.82 4.88
CA VAL A 87 2.13 -3.16 4.41
C VAL A 87 3.06 -3.80 5.41
N GLU A 88 2.75 -5.04 5.77
CA GLU A 88 3.60 -5.89 6.59
C GLU A 88 3.99 -7.12 5.76
N LEU A 89 5.30 -7.38 5.66
CA LEU A 89 5.84 -8.55 4.97
C LEU A 89 6.32 -9.58 5.98
N PHE A 90 6.02 -10.86 5.75
CA PHE A 90 6.48 -11.96 6.58
C PHE A 90 6.61 -13.23 5.74
N GLU A 91 7.54 -14.08 6.15
CA GLU A 91 7.75 -15.43 5.60
C GLU A 91 6.52 -16.31 5.83
N ALA A 92 6.28 -17.26 4.92
CA ALA A 92 5.12 -18.13 4.98
C ALA A 92 5.00 -18.93 6.28
N ASP A 93 6.14 -19.44 6.77
CA ASP A 93 6.21 -20.25 7.97
C ASP A 93 6.16 -19.44 9.27
N ARG A 94 6.44 -18.13 9.21
CA ARG A 94 6.38 -17.25 10.39
C ARG A 94 4.97 -17.03 10.90
N ARG A 95 3.93 -17.25 10.09
CA ARG A 95 2.54 -17.18 10.54
C ARG A 95 2.05 -18.53 11.07
N ALA A 96 2.77 -19.07 12.05
CA ALA A 96 2.24 -20.10 12.93
C ALA A 96 1.39 -19.43 14.03
N TYR A 97 0.12 -19.84 14.13
CA TYR A 97 -0.96 -19.40 15.04
C TYR A 97 -1.89 -18.27 14.57
N PRO A 98 -3.23 -18.48 14.63
CA PRO A 98 -4.20 -17.42 14.48
C PRO A 98 -4.12 -16.50 15.70
N ALA A 99 -3.58 -15.30 15.52
CA ALA A 99 -3.66 -14.25 16.53
C ALA A 99 -5.15 -13.96 16.81
N GLY A 100 -5.60 -14.37 18.00
CA GLY A 100 -6.89 -13.99 18.53
C GLY A 100 -6.94 -12.50 18.82
N ARG A 101 -8.00 -11.87 18.30
CA ARG A 101 -8.48 -10.50 18.48
C ARG A 101 -7.73 -9.37 17.77
#